data_AF-A0A8B7JLH1-F1
#
_entry.id   AF-A0A8B7JLH1-F1
#
_cell.length_a   1.000
_cell.length_b   1.000
_cell.length_c   1.000
_cell.angle_alpha   90.00
_cell.angle_beta   90.00
_cell.angle_gamma   90.00
#
_symmetry.space_group_name_H-M   'P 1'
#
loop_
_entity.id
_entity.type
_entity.pdbx_description
1 polymer ?
#
loop_
_entity_poly.entity_id
_entity_poly.type
_entity_poly.pdbx_seq_one_letter_code
_entity_poly.pdbx_strand_id
1 'polypeptide(L)'
;MSSQEVVDFIQSKITQKDENGVLRPLSSIVEELLDQCLAPDTSGDGTGCDNMTCIIISFKPRNTHIPAESGKRKLEDTAAPAEENGSDNSKKTKLE
;
A
#
# COMPACT_ATOMS: atom_id res chain seq x y z
N MET A 1 -15.17 -4.07 -12.86
CA MET A 1 -16.01 -3.84 -11.66
C MET A 1 -16.33 -2.35 -11.55
N SER A 2 -17.53 -1.99 -11.10
CA SER A 2 -17.95 -0.64 -10.72
C SER A 2 -17.55 -0.30 -9.28
N SER A 3 -17.60 0.99 -8.91
CA SER A 3 -17.21 1.45 -7.58
C SER A 3 -17.98 0.76 -6.44
N GLN A 4 -19.27 0.48 -6.62
CA GLN A 4 -20.07 -0.18 -5.58
C GLN A 4 -19.71 -1.67 -5.45
N GLU A 5 -19.52 -2.37 -6.57
CA GLU A 5 -19.08 -3.78 -6.56
C GLU A 5 -17.72 -3.93 -5.87
N VAL A 6 -16.80 -2.98 -6.06
CA VAL A 6 -15.52 -2.96 -5.33
C VAL A 6 -15.73 -2.73 -3.83
N VAL A 7 -16.61 -1.80 -3.43
CA VAL A 7 -16.93 -1.56 -2.01
C VAL A 7 -17.53 -2.81 -1.36
N ASP A 8 -18.52 -3.42 -1.99
CA ASP A 8 -19.21 -4.61 -1.47
C ASP A 8 -18.27 -5.81 -1.39
N PHE A 9 -17.43 -6.01 -2.42
CA PHE A 9 -16.37 -7.01 -2.43
C PHE A 9 -15.41 -6.83 -1.25
N ILE A 10 -14.80 -5.64 -1.11
CA ILE A 10 -13.83 -5.37 -0.03
C ILE A 10 -14.49 -5.53 1.35
N GLN A 11 -15.71 -5.02 1.55
CA GLN A 11 -16.42 -5.10 2.82
C GLN A 11 -16.70 -6.56 3.25
N SER A 12 -17.02 -7.43 2.28
CA SER A 12 -17.26 -8.87 2.52
C SER A 12 -15.99 -9.61 2.98
N LYS A 13 -14.81 -9.21 2.53
CA LYS A 13 -13.52 -9.87 2.83
C LYS A 13 -12.82 -9.29 4.06
N ILE A 14 -12.84 -7.97 4.26
CA ILE A 14 -12.08 -7.29 5.33
C ILE A 14 -12.60 -7.61 6.74
N THR A 15 -13.85 -8.09 6.85
CA THR A 15 -14.47 -8.55 8.09
C THR A 15 -14.41 -10.06 8.29
N GLN A 16 -13.98 -10.81 7.26
CA GLN A 16 -13.95 -12.27 7.26
C GLN A 16 -12.79 -12.80 8.13
N LYS A 17 -13.10 -13.81 8.95
CA LYS A 17 -12.15 -14.54 9.77
C LYS A 17 -12.03 -16.00 9.32
N ASP A 18 -10.85 -16.57 9.49
CA ASP A 18 -10.61 -18.01 9.32
C ASP A 18 -11.10 -18.83 10.54
N GLU A 19 -10.90 -20.15 10.49
CA GLU A 19 -11.24 -21.09 11.58
C GLU A 19 -10.52 -20.78 12.90
N ASN A 20 -9.37 -20.09 12.83
CA ASN A 20 -8.56 -19.67 13.98
C ASN A 20 -8.96 -18.27 14.49
N GLY A 21 -9.95 -17.62 13.87
CA GLY A 21 -10.41 -16.27 14.22
C GLY A 21 -9.52 -15.13 13.70
N VAL A 22 -8.56 -15.43 12.82
CA VAL A 22 -7.60 -14.50 12.23
C VAL A 22 -8.22 -13.80 11.01
N LEU A 23 -8.04 -12.49 10.91
CA LEU A 23 -8.47 -11.70 9.75
C LEU A 23 -7.54 -11.93 8.56
N ARG A 24 -8.10 -11.97 7.35
CA ARG A 24 -7.31 -12.07 6.11
C ARG A 24 -6.41 -10.82 5.93
N PRO A 25 -5.13 -10.97 5.54
CA PRO A 25 -4.26 -9.83 5.22
C PRO A 25 -4.82 -8.97 4.08
N LEU A 26 -4.70 -7.65 4.18
CA LEU A 26 -5.19 -6.72 3.16
C LEU A 26 -4.54 -6.93 1.79
N SER A 27 -3.26 -7.34 1.73
CA SER A 27 -2.58 -7.65 0.48
C SER A 27 -3.28 -8.77 -0.30
N SER A 28 -3.67 -9.84 0.40
CA SER A 28 -4.40 -10.95 -0.22
C SER A 28 -5.79 -10.57 -0.71
N ILE A 29 -6.41 -9.53 -0.13
CA ILE A 29 -7.68 -8.98 -0.63
C ILE A 29 -7.43 -8.10 -1.87
N VAL A 30 -6.32 -7.34 -1.90
CA VAL A 30 -5.88 -6.60 -3.10
C VAL A 30 -5.56 -7.54 -4.26
N GLU A 31 -4.82 -8.62 -4.00
CA GLU A 31 -4.50 -9.66 -4.99
C GLU A 31 -5.78 -10.21 -5.65
N GLU A 32 -6.76 -10.68 -4.85
CA GLU A 32 -8.03 -11.19 -5.39
C GLU A 32 -8.86 -10.11 -6.12
N LEU A 33 -8.81 -8.85 -5.68
CA LEU A 33 -9.48 -7.75 -6.38
C LEU A 33 -8.84 -7.48 -7.77
N LEU A 34 -7.51 -7.53 -7.85
CA LEU A 34 -6.79 -7.32 -9.10
C LEU A 34 -7.00 -8.51 -10.04
N ASP A 35 -7.00 -9.75 -9.55
CA ASP A 35 -7.31 -10.94 -10.33
C ASP A 35 -8.73 -10.89 -10.95
N GLN A 36 -9.71 -10.35 -10.21
CA GLN A 36 -11.08 -10.10 -10.71
C GLN A 36 -11.14 -9.01 -11.79
N CYS A 37 -10.13 -8.14 -11.88
CA CYS A 37 -10.05 -7.05 -12.84
C CYS A 37 -9.13 -7.35 -14.03
N LEU A 38 -8.35 -8.44 -14.00
CA LEU A 38 -7.51 -8.86 -15.12
C LEU A 38 -8.36 -9.31 -16.31
N ALA A 39 -7.94 -8.94 -17.50
CA ALA A 39 -8.50 -9.51 -18.73
C ALA A 39 -8.16 -11.01 -18.82
N PRO A 40 -9.09 -11.88 -19.26
CA PRO A 40 -8.82 -13.31 -19.42
C PRO A 40 -7.83 -13.60 -20.55
N ASP A 41 -7.78 -12.71 -21.55
CA ASP A 41 -6.81 -12.67 -22.64
C ASP A 41 -6.74 -11.22 -23.18
N THR A 42 -5.88 -10.96 -24.16
CA THR A 42 -5.68 -9.61 -24.74
C THR A 42 -6.62 -9.28 -25.91
N SER A 43 -7.70 -10.04 -26.10
CA SER A 43 -8.73 -9.77 -27.11
C SER A 43 -9.90 -8.98 -26.53
N GLY A 44 -10.81 -8.50 -27.38
CA GLY A 44 -11.94 -7.67 -26.95
C GLY A 44 -11.62 -6.18 -26.89
N ASP A 45 -12.17 -5.48 -25.89
CA ASP A 45 -12.14 -4.01 -25.80
C ASP A 45 -10.94 -3.43 -25.01
N GLY A 46 -10.08 -4.29 -24.45
CA GLY A 46 -8.92 -3.91 -23.65
C GLY A 46 -9.21 -3.65 -22.17
N THR A 47 -10.44 -3.88 -21.69
CA THR A 47 -10.77 -3.80 -20.26
C THR A 47 -9.95 -4.81 -19.47
N GLY A 48 -9.18 -4.33 -18.47
CA GLY A 48 -8.33 -5.18 -17.63
C GLY A 48 -6.92 -5.43 -18.17
N CYS A 49 -6.52 -4.78 -19.26
CA CYS A 49 -5.19 -4.91 -19.87
C CYS A 49 -4.17 -3.84 -19.44
N ASP A 50 -4.53 -2.87 -18.60
CA ASP A 50 -3.64 -1.78 -18.16
C ASP A 50 -2.90 -2.15 -16.85
N ASN A 51 -1.84 -1.40 -16.52
CA ASN A 51 -1.12 -1.53 -15.27
C ASN A 51 -1.98 -1.07 -14.09
N MET A 52 -2.57 -2.01 -13.37
CA MET A 52 -3.42 -1.72 -12.22
C MET A 52 -2.59 -1.50 -10.94
N THR A 53 -3.05 -0.59 -10.09
CA THR A 53 -2.52 -0.35 -8.74
C THR A 53 -3.66 -0.11 -7.78
N CYS A 54 -3.67 -0.82 -6.64
CA CYS A 54 -4.70 -0.70 -5.62
C CYS A 54 -4.06 -0.49 -4.24
N ILE A 55 -4.67 0.38 -3.42
CA ILE A 55 -4.25 0.66 -2.05
C ILE A 55 -5.50 0.62 -1.16
N ILE A 56 -5.51 -0.27 -0.16
CA ILE A 56 -6.56 -0.33 0.86
C ILE A 56 -6.04 0.32 2.14
N ILE A 57 -6.74 1.33 2.63
CA ILE A 57 -6.44 2.01 3.90
C ILE A 57 -7.54 1.68 4.91
N SER A 58 -7.22 0.85 5.91
CA SER A 58 -8.13 0.56 7.02
C SER A 58 -7.99 1.62 8.12
N PHE A 59 -9.01 2.45 8.30
CA PHE A 59 -9.05 3.40 9.41
C PHE A 59 -9.33 2.67 10.73
N LYS A 60 -8.56 2.99 11.78
CA LYS A 60 -8.91 2.59 13.15
C LYS A 60 -10.24 3.27 13.54
N PRO A 61 -11.10 2.62 14.34
CA PRO A 61 -12.30 3.25 14.88
C PRO A 61 -11.95 4.60 15.52
N ARG A 62 -12.74 5.65 15.24
CA ARG A 62 -12.57 6.94 15.90
C ARG A 62 -12.79 6.74 17.40
N ASN A 63 -11.71 6.84 18.17
CA ASN A 63 -11.81 6.89 19.61
C ASN A 63 -12.53 8.19 19.98
N THR A 64 -13.77 8.08 20.46
CA THR A 64 -14.61 9.24 20.81
C THR A 64 -14.25 9.84 22.17
N HIS A 65 -13.22 9.31 22.85
CA HIS A 65 -12.51 10.06 23.87
C HIS A 65 -11.90 11.33 23.25
N ILE A 66 -12.56 12.46 23.51
CA ILE A 66 -11.97 13.79 23.37
C ILE A 66 -10.73 13.81 24.27
N PRO A 67 -9.50 13.93 23.72
CA PRO A 67 -8.34 14.19 24.56
C PRO A 67 -8.47 15.63 25.06
N ALA A 68 -8.57 15.80 26.38
CA ALA A 68 -8.25 17.08 26.96
C ALA A 68 -6.75 17.34 26.70
N GLU A 69 -6.47 18.55 26.22
CA GLU A 69 -5.15 19.11 25.91
C GLU A 69 -4.44 18.67 24.61
N SER A 70 -3.91 19.69 23.94
CA SER A 70 -3.28 19.66 22.63
C SER A 70 -1.78 19.35 22.72
N GLY A 71 -1.45 18.06 22.84
CA GLY A 71 -0.09 17.57 22.72
C GLY A 71 0.51 17.88 21.34
N LYS A 72 1.49 18.80 21.28
CA LYS A 72 2.24 19.10 20.05
C LYS A 72 2.95 17.83 19.56
N ARG A 73 2.71 17.41 18.32
CA ARG A 73 3.45 16.31 17.70
C ARG A 73 4.93 16.69 17.62
N LYS A 74 5.78 16.01 18.39
CA LYS A 74 7.23 16.07 18.23
C LYS A 74 7.60 15.30 16.96
N LEU A 75 8.40 15.91 16.09
CA LEU A 75 9.02 15.20 14.97
C LEU A 75 10.15 14.33 15.55
N GLU A 76 10.08 13.02 15.35
CA GLU A 76 11.20 12.13 15.67
C GLU A 76 12.12 12.05 14.46
N ASP A 77 13.22 12.80 14.56
CA ASP A 77 14.31 12.82 13.59
C ASP A 77 15.08 11.51 13.70
N THR A 78 14.79 10.55 12.81
CA THR A 78 15.48 9.26 12.80
C THR A 78 16.79 9.42 12.04
N ALA A 79 17.84 9.78 12.80
CA ALA A 79 19.17 10.01 12.27
C ALA A 79 19.66 8.82 11.42
N ALA A 80 20.05 9.10 10.18
CA ALA A 80 20.84 8.18 9.38
C ALA A 80 22.27 8.09 9.98
N PRO A 81 22.86 6.89 10.11
CA PRO A 81 24.28 6.77 10.36
C PRO A 81 25.04 7.00 9.05
N ALA A 82 25.79 8.10 8.99
CA ALA A 82 26.84 8.35 8.01
C ALA A 82 28.25 8.19 8.65
N GLU A 83 29.26 8.14 7.78
CA GLU A 83 30.72 8.11 8.03
C GLU A 83 31.32 6.81 8.62
N GLU A 84 32.49 6.30 8.22
CA GLU A 84 33.39 6.57 7.08
C GLU A 84 34.30 5.31 6.83
N ASN A 85 34.77 5.09 5.60
CA ASN A 85 36.13 4.63 5.17
C ASN A 85 36.08 3.81 3.86
N GLY A 86 36.86 4.08 2.81
CA GLY A 86 37.78 5.21 2.55
C GLY A 86 38.73 4.91 1.37
N SER A 87 39.04 5.93 0.55
CA SER A 87 40.13 6.00 -0.46
C SER A 87 40.10 4.97 -1.63
N ASP A 88 40.32 5.33 -2.90
CA ASP A 88 41.38 6.20 -3.41
C ASP A 88 40.98 6.91 -4.74
N ASN A 89 41.79 7.89 -5.17
CA ASN A 89 41.53 8.89 -6.20
C ASN A 89 42.34 8.66 -7.47
N SER A 90 41.71 8.71 -8.66
CA SER A 90 42.42 8.88 -9.94
C SER A 90 41.59 9.59 -11.01
N LYS A 91 41.71 10.92 -11.03
CA LYS A 91 41.77 11.81 -12.21
C LYS A 91 41.47 11.16 -13.59
N LYS A 92 40.54 11.74 -14.37
CA LYS A 92 40.81 12.89 -15.28
C LYS A 92 39.70 13.12 -16.34
N THR A 93 39.07 14.29 -16.25
CA THR A 93 38.59 15.19 -17.33
C THR A 93 37.81 14.64 -18.56
N LYS A 94 36.57 15.15 -18.71
CA LYS A 94 35.77 15.18 -19.94
C LYS A 94 36.38 16.11 -21.00
N LEU A 95 36.65 15.61 -22.21
CA LEU A 95 36.51 16.32 -23.49
C LEU A 95 36.66 15.34 -24.67
N GLU A 96 35.59 15.10 -25.42
CA GLU A 96 35.40 15.57 -26.81
C GLU A 96 33.89 15.55 -27.13
#